data_AF-A0A1I4DHT6-F1
#
_entry.id   AF-A0A1I4DHT6-F1
#
_cell.length_a   1.000
_cell.length_b   1.000
_cell.length_c   1.000
_cell.angle_alpha   90.00
_cell.angle_beta   90.00
_cell.angle_gamma   90.00
#
_symmetry.space_group_name_H-M   'P 1'
#
loop_
_entity.id
_entity.type
_entity.pdbx_description
1 polymer ?
#
loop_
_entity_poly.entity_id
_entity_poly.type
_entity_poly.pdbx_seq_one_letter_code
_entity_poly.pdbx_strand_id
1 'polypeptide(L)' 'MSDTDPQASVDEAVSEGARARVQGRPRDACPYGQNTPERTAWLEGYDGAPMDRAPDLPIGNG' A
#
# COMPACT_ATOMS: atom_id res chain seq x y z
N MET A 1 17.59 11.48 13.93
CA MET A 1 16.94 10.16 13.79
C MET A 1 15.54 10.44 13.28
N SER A 2 15.21 9.84 12.13
CA SER A 2 13.86 9.51 11.67
C SER A 2 12.88 10.66 11.45
N ASP A 3 13.11 11.45 10.39
CA ASP A 3 11.96 11.89 9.57
C ASP A 3 11.54 10.67 8.75
N THR A 4 10.69 9.83 9.35
CA THR A 4 9.87 8.91 8.55
C THR A 4 9.02 9.84 7.70
N ASP A 5 9.38 9.92 6.42
CA ASP A 5 8.56 10.60 5.44
C ASP A 5 7.15 9.97 5.49
N PRO A 6 6.10 10.75 5.81
CA PRO A 6 4.75 10.21 5.94
C PRO A 6 4.20 9.60 4.64
N GLN A 7 4.83 9.86 3.48
CA GLN A 7 4.45 9.21 2.23
C GLN A 7 5.15 7.85 2.07
N ALA A 8 6.39 7.71 2.52
CA ALA A 8 7.09 6.44 2.53
C ALA A 8 6.32 5.37 3.36
N SER A 9 5.74 5.76 4.51
CA SER A 9 4.92 4.84 5.32
C SER A 9 3.62 4.40 4.63
N VAL A 10 3.04 5.26 3.80
CA VAL A 10 1.81 4.97 3.02
C VAL A 10 2.12 4.02 1.86
N ASP A 11 3.20 4.24 1.12
CA ASP A 11 3.60 3.38 0.00
C ASP A 11 4.03 1.98 0.48
N GLU A 12 4.70 1.91 1.63
CA GLU A 12 4.99 0.66 2.32
C GLU A 12 3.70 -0.07 2.74
N ALA A 13 2.72 0.67 3.28
CA ALA A 13 1.44 0.10 3.67
C ALA A 13 0.68 -0.53 2.49
N VAL A 14 0.64 0.14 1.32
CA VAL A 14 0.05 -0.43 0.08
C VAL A 14 0.74 -1.75 -0.28
N SER A 15 2.07 -1.74 -0.31
CA SER A 15 2.86 -2.93 -0.67
C SER A 15 2.66 -4.07 0.34
N GLU A 16 2.54 -3.74 1.63
CA GLU A 16 2.25 -4.72 2.68
C GLU A 16 0.86 -5.32 2.55
N GLY A 17 -0.16 -4.51 2.26
CA GLY A 17 -1.54 -4.97 2.02
C GLY A 17 -1.64 -5.97 0.87
N ALA A 18 -0.98 -5.66 -0.26
CA ALA A 18 -0.92 -6.56 -1.40
C ALA A 18 -0.25 -7.90 -1.05
N ARG A 19 0.85 -7.87 -0.29
CA ARG A 19 1.53 -9.07 0.21
C ARG A 19 0.64 -9.88 1.14
N ALA A 20 -0.13 -9.23 2.01
CA ALA A 20 -1.05 -9.89 2.91
C ALA A 20 -2.13 -10.66 2.15
N ARG A 21 -2.69 -10.07 1.08
CA ARG A 21 -3.64 -10.75 0.17
C ARG A 21 -3.01 -12.00 -0.47
N VAL A 22 -1.80 -11.87 -1.03
CA VAL A 22 -1.08 -12.98 -1.67
C VAL A 22 -0.78 -14.11 -0.68
N GLN A 23 -0.51 -13.76 0.59
CA GLN A 23 -0.29 -14.72 1.68
C GLN A 23 -1.59 -15.33 2.23
N GLY A 24 -2.77 -14.88 1.80
CA GLY A 24 -4.06 -15.33 2.35
C GLY A 24 -4.33 -14.84 3.77
N ARG A 25 -3.63 -13.79 4.23
CA ARG A 25 -3.98 -13.10 5.48
C ARG A 25 -5.33 -12.40 5.27
N PRO A 26 -6.20 -12.33 6.29
CA PRO A 26 -7.48 -11.63 6.16
C PRO A 26 -7.31 -10.10 6.25
N ARG A 27 -8.32 -9.37 5.75
CA ARG A 27 -8.35 -7.89 5.71
C ARG A 27 -8.28 -7.23 7.09
N ASP A 28 -8.80 -7.90 8.12
CA ASP A 28 -8.77 -7.44 9.51
C ASP A 28 -7.40 -7.64 10.19
N ALA A 29 -6.46 -8.36 9.56
CA ALA A 29 -5.08 -8.49 10.02
C ALA A 29 -4.22 -7.23 9.79
N CYS A 30 -4.83 -6.14 9.32
CA CYS A 30 -4.21 -4.83 9.18
C CYS A 30 -3.67 -4.34 10.54
N PRO A 31 -2.35 -4.10 10.69
CA PRO A 31 -1.75 -3.70 11.97
C PRO A 31 -2.00 -2.22 12.33
N TYR A 32 -2.38 -1.41 11.34
CA TYR A 32 -2.56 0.03 11.50
C TYR A 32 -3.86 0.39 12.23
N GLY A 33 -3.78 1.45 13.06
CA GLY A 33 -4.91 1.99 13.82
C GLY A 33 -6.07 2.42 12.91
N GLN A 34 -7.30 2.37 13.44
CA GLN A 34 -8.46 2.89 12.73
C GLN A 34 -8.30 4.38 12.41
N ASN A 35 -8.70 4.81 11.21
CA ASN A 35 -8.59 6.18 10.70
C ASN A 35 -7.16 6.72 10.46
N THR A 36 -6.17 5.83 10.35
CA THR A 36 -4.83 6.21 9.90
C THR A 36 -4.73 6.16 8.37
N PRO A 37 -3.97 7.06 7.72
CA PRO A 37 -3.76 7.00 6.27
C PRO A 37 -3.07 5.69 5.85
N GLU A 38 -2.19 5.13 6.68
CA GLU A 38 -1.53 3.85 6.44
C GLU A 38 -2.54 2.70 6.39
N ARG A 39 -3.57 2.70 7.25
CA ARG A 39 -4.64 1.71 7.18
C ARG A 39 -5.37 1.79 5.84
N THR A 40 -5.71 2.99 5.37
CA THR A 40 -6.39 3.17 4.09
C THR A 40 -5.53 2.61 2.95
N ALA A 41 -4.25 2.97 2.91
CA ALA A 41 -3.30 2.45 1.92
C ALA A 41 -3.11 0.93 2.00
N TRP A 42 -2.99 0.36 3.19
CA TRP A 42 -2.91 -1.09 3.37
C TRP A 42 -4.15 -1.80 2.82
N LEU A 43 -5.33 -1.25 3.11
CA LEU A 43 -6.58 -1.82 2.60
C LEU A 43 -6.69 -1.68 1.09
N GLU A 44 -6.21 -0.59 0.49
CA GLU A 44 -6.15 -0.42 -0.97
C GLU A 44 -5.28 -1.48 -1.63
N GLY A 45 -4.05 -1.67 -1.11
CA GLY A 45 -3.16 -2.71 -1.59
C GLY A 45 -3.73 -4.12 -1.41
N TYR A 46 -4.41 -4.37 -0.28
CA TYR A 46 -5.07 -5.64 0.01
C TYR A 46 -6.29 -5.91 -0.89
N ASP A 47 -7.14 -4.90 -1.10
CA ASP A 47 -8.32 -5.00 -1.95
C ASP A 47 -7.90 -5.06 -3.44
N GLY A 48 -6.65 -4.70 -3.75
CA GLY A 48 -6.10 -4.67 -5.10
C GLY A 48 -6.72 -3.56 -5.94
N ALA A 49 -7.25 -2.53 -5.29
CA ALA A 49 -7.78 -1.35 -5.96
C ALA A 49 -6.59 -0.51 -6.42
N PRO A 50 -6.33 -0.40 -7.74
CA PRO A 50 -5.39 0.61 -8.20
C PRO A 50 -6.05 1.96 -7.90
N MET A 51 -5.65 2.62 -6.82
CA MET A 51 -5.68 4.07 -6.86
C MET A 51 -4.89 4.46 -8.08
N ASP A 52 -5.42 5.40 -8.87
CA ASP A 52 -4.99 5.88 -10.18
C ASP A 52 -3.58 6.53 -10.17
N ARG A 53 -2.68 6.04 -9.30
CA ARG A 53 -1.25 6.25 -9.35
C ARG A 53 -0.78 5.51 -10.59
N ALA A 54 -0.83 6.24 -11.70
CA ALA A 54 -0.44 5.78 -13.02
C ALA A 54 0.75 4.84 -12.87
N PRO A 55 0.67 3.58 -13.36
CA PRO A 55 1.86 2.76 -13.45
C PRO A 55 2.86 3.59 -14.26
N ASP A 56 4.03 3.84 -13.68
CA ASP A 56 5.15 4.43 -14.42
C ASP A 56 5.44 3.48 -15.59
N LEU A 57 4.76 3.73 -16.71
CA LEU A 57 4.92 2.96 -17.93
C LEU A 57 6.38 3.13 -18.33
N PRO A 58 7.15 2.03 -18.49
CA PRO A 58 8.43 2.15 -19.15
C PRO A 58 8.13 2.61 -20.57
N ILE A 59 8.40 3.89 -20.85
CA ILE A 59 8.40 4.42 -22.21
C ILE A 59 9.39 3.54 -22.97
N GLY A 60 8.84 2.67 -23.82
CA GLY A 60 9.62 1.71 -24.58
C GLY A 60 10.69 2.42 -25.39
N ASN A 61 11.94 1.95 -25.25
CA ASN A 61 13.02 2.35 -26.13
C ASN A 61 12.73 1.80 -27.54
N GLY A 62 12.63 2.71 -28.51
CA GLY A 62 12.63 2.39 -29.94
C GLY A 62 14.02 2.15 -30.50
#